data_AF-A0AAD7NCV8-F1
#
_entry.id   AF-A0AAD7NCV8-F1
#
_cell.length_a   1.000
_cell.length_b   1.000
_cell.length_c   1.000
_cell.angle_alpha   90.00
_cell.angle_beta   90.00
_cell.angle_gamma   90.00
#
_symmetry.space_group_name_H-M   'P 1'
#
loop_
_entity.id
_entity.type
_entity.pdbx_description
1 polymer ?
#
loop_
_entity_poly.entity_id
_entity_poly.type
_entity_poly.pdbx_seq_one_letter_code
_entity_poly.pdbx_strand_id
1 'polypeptide(L)'
;MLPSKPKIFHGRDTELADIVGQFTLAAPRIAILGPAGIGKTSLAKAALHNPDLVLKYEDNRIFVGCDSASTKEELVTLPGVHLRLNPGKHLQRQVIHHLNLQPCLLILDNLETTWEPSSSRRETEAFLSLLADIQSLAMIITMRGAERPANIPWNHPFLHPLMPLNQEAARRTFIDIAEDIHESSDVDRILLLTNNMPLVITLMAHLADAEDCPTVLSRWEEEKTGLLSQVYDKKSNLDLSISLSLSRPRVTSLTSAMELLNLLSILPDGLSDAELIHYKFPLENILSCKAALLCTSLAYLSGQKVKVLLPIREYVQKYHSAKFEMIEPLFWHYKDLLQLFKDNLGTIIRKNQNCPIDPHRRHRCHRQWASMIARWEGGG
;
A
#
# COMPACT_ATOMS: atom_id res chain seq x y z
N MET A 1 25.96 5.28 -11.42
CA MET A 1 26.16 4.29 -10.34
C MET A 1 24.79 3.71 -10.03
N LEU A 2 24.64 2.38 -10.07
CA LEU A 2 23.36 1.72 -9.81
C LEU A 2 23.14 1.53 -8.31
N PRO A 3 21.89 1.58 -7.81
CA PRO A 3 21.59 1.17 -6.44
C PRO A 3 21.92 -0.30 -6.22
N SER A 4 22.19 -0.70 -4.98
CA SER A 4 22.42 -2.11 -4.63
C SER A 4 21.18 -2.97 -4.87
N LYS A 5 21.41 -4.24 -5.19
CA LYS A 5 20.37 -5.27 -5.23
C LYS A 5 19.75 -5.41 -3.82
N PRO A 6 18.42 -5.59 -3.70
CA PRO A 6 17.80 -5.92 -2.41
C PRO A 6 18.41 -7.20 -1.83
N LYS A 7 18.83 -7.16 -0.57
CA LYS A 7 19.41 -8.33 0.13
C LYS A 7 18.33 -9.33 0.55
N ILE A 8 17.23 -8.81 1.11
CA ILE A 8 16.06 -9.58 1.52
C ILE A 8 14.94 -9.26 0.52
N PHE A 9 14.50 -10.27 -0.23
CA PHE A 9 13.51 -10.11 -1.31
C PHE A 9 12.70 -11.40 -1.48
N HIS A 10 11.53 -11.44 -0.85
CA HIS A 10 10.65 -12.62 -0.86
C HIS A 10 9.26 -12.29 -1.40
N GLY A 11 8.62 -13.26 -2.04
CA GLY A 11 7.20 -13.20 -2.40
C GLY A 11 6.86 -12.22 -3.51
N ARG A 12 7.82 -11.93 -4.39
CA ARG A 12 7.69 -11.03 -5.56
C ARG A 12 8.16 -11.68 -6.85
N ASP A 13 8.34 -13.00 -6.85
CA ASP A 13 8.86 -13.77 -7.98
C ASP A 13 7.92 -13.67 -9.19
N THR A 14 6.62 -13.71 -8.95
CA THR A 14 5.58 -13.55 -9.98
C THR A 14 5.64 -12.18 -10.65
N GLU A 15 5.63 -11.10 -9.87
CA GLU A 15 5.66 -9.74 -10.41
C GLU A 15 7.00 -9.45 -11.10
N LEU A 16 8.11 -10.00 -10.59
CA LEU A 16 9.41 -9.89 -11.22
C LEU A 16 9.45 -10.65 -12.55
N ALA A 17 8.90 -11.87 -12.61
CA ALA A 17 8.80 -12.64 -13.84
C ALA A 17 7.92 -11.95 -14.88
N ASP A 18 6.79 -11.36 -14.46
CA ASP A 18 5.91 -10.58 -15.33
C ASP A 18 6.63 -9.36 -15.92
N ILE A 19 7.40 -8.63 -15.09
CA ILE A 19 8.21 -7.50 -15.55
C ILE A 19 9.24 -7.98 -16.57
N VAL A 20 10.05 -8.98 -16.23
CA VAL A 20 11.15 -9.50 -17.08
C VAL A 20 10.60 -10.07 -18.39
N GLY A 21 9.47 -10.77 -18.34
CA GLY A 21 8.78 -11.31 -19.51
C GLY A 21 8.45 -10.25 -20.56
N GLN A 22 8.08 -9.02 -20.13
CA GLN A 22 7.78 -7.92 -21.05
C GLN A 22 9.02 -7.39 -21.80
N PHE A 23 10.23 -7.69 -21.35
CA PHE A 23 11.47 -7.29 -22.04
C PHE A 23 11.87 -8.22 -23.19
N THR A 24 11.19 -9.35 -23.38
CA THR A 24 11.54 -10.34 -24.42
C THR A 24 11.25 -9.83 -25.83
N LEU A 25 10.20 -9.03 -26.03
CA LEU A 25 9.70 -8.65 -27.36
C LEU A 25 10.14 -7.25 -27.82
N ALA A 26 10.42 -6.32 -26.91
CA ALA A 26 10.74 -4.93 -27.24
C ALA A 26 11.39 -4.20 -26.04
N ALA A 27 11.45 -2.87 -26.12
CA ALA A 27 11.68 -2.00 -24.98
C ALA A 27 10.31 -1.65 -24.33
N PRO A 28 9.98 -2.16 -23.14
CA PRO A 28 8.66 -1.93 -22.54
C PRO A 28 8.58 -0.60 -21.76
N ARG A 29 7.37 -0.10 -21.56
CA ARG A 29 6.97 0.96 -20.63
C ARG A 29 6.11 0.34 -19.54
N ILE A 30 6.64 0.27 -18.32
CA ILE A 30 6.02 -0.44 -17.19
C ILE A 30 5.82 0.53 -16.04
N ALA A 31 4.67 0.46 -15.39
CA ALA A 31 4.38 1.21 -14.16
C ALA A 31 4.20 0.23 -12.99
N ILE A 32 5.07 0.32 -11.99
CA ILE A 32 4.97 -0.41 -10.72
C ILE A 32 4.23 0.50 -9.73
N LEU A 33 3.01 0.10 -9.40
CA LEU A 33 2.04 0.90 -8.63
C LEU A 33 1.77 0.28 -7.26
N GLY A 34 1.21 1.04 -6.33
CA GLY A 34 0.79 0.55 -5.01
C GLY A 34 1.14 1.47 -3.84
N PRO A 35 0.75 1.10 -2.61
CA PRO A 35 0.89 1.94 -1.42
C PRO A 35 2.34 2.25 -1.03
N ALA A 36 2.51 3.22 -0.14
CA ALA A 36 3.80 3.50 0.48
C ALA A 36 4.32 2.27 1.21
N GLY A 37 5.63 2.01 1.14
CA GLY A 37 6.25 0.89 1.86
C GLY A 37 5.93 -0.52 1.34
N ILE A 38 5.19 -0.67 0.23
CA ILE A 38 4.79 -1.98 -0.32
C ILE A 38 5.89 -2.74 -1.08
N GLY A 39 7.06 -2.11 -1.26
CA GLY A 39 8.23 -2.71 -1.92
C GLY A 39 8.39 -2.39 -3.41
N LYS A 40 7.74 -1.35 -3.95
CA LYS A 40 7.86 -0.94 -5.38
C LYS A 40 9.32 -0.71 -5.80
N THR A 41 10.04 0.11 -5.05
CA THR A 41 11.46 0.40 -5.29
C THR A 41 12.33 -0.85 -5.20
N SER A 42 12.04 -1.75 -4.26
CA SER A 42 12.75 -3.03 -4.14
C SER A 42 12.52 -3.92 -5.36
N LEU A 43 11.27 -4.00 -5.86
CA LEU A 43 10.94 -4.73 -7.09
C LEU A 43 11.63 -4.12 -8.32
N ALA A 44 11.63 -2.79 -8.44
CA ALA A 44 12.32 -2.10 -9.53
C ALA A 44 13.84 -2.37 -9.51
N LYS A 45 14.46 -2.34 -8.32
CA LYS A 45 15.88 -2.71 -8.15
C LYS A 45 16.13 -4.19 -8.44
N ALA A 46 15.22 -5.09 -8.05
CA ALA A 46 15.34 -6.51 -8.38
C ALA A 46 15.30 -6.74 -9.91
N ALA A 47 14.40 -6.06 -10.62
CA ALA A 47 14.35 -6.09 -12.09
C ALA A 47 15.63 -5.52 -12.71
N LEU A 48 16.09 -4.36 -12.24
CA LEU A 48 17.34 -3.72 -12.69
C LEU A 48 18.55 -4.66 -12.64
N HIS A 49 18.61 -5.54 -11.63
CA HIS A 49 19.69 -6.51 -11.39
C HIS A 49 19.36 -7.92 -11.91
N ASN A 50 18.25 -8.11 -12.62
CA ASN A 50 17.90 -9.40 -13.20
C ASN A 50 18.93 -9.79 -14.28
N PRO A 51 19.45 -11.04 -14.31
CA PRO A 51 20.49 -11.45 -15.25
C PRO A 51 20.15 -11.19 -16.72
N ASP A 52 18.89 -11.39 -17.14
CA ASP A 52 18.48 -11.20 -18.53
C ASP A 52 18.54 -9.71 -18.92
N LEU A 53 18.14 -8.82 -18.00
CA LEU A 53 18.20 -7.38 -18.23
C LEU A 53 19.64 -6.86 -18.14
N VAL A 54 20.46 -7.44 -17.27
CA VAL A 54 21.91 -7.17 -17.21
C VAL A 54 22.57 -7.52 -18.53
N LEU A 55 22.27 -8.69 -19.11
CA LEU A 55 22.81 -9.12 -20.39
C LEU A 55 22.32 -8.25 -21.54
N LYS A 56 21.05 -7.82 -21.52
CA LYS A 56 20.45 -7.04 -22.62
C LYS A 56 20.90 -5.58 -22.65
N TYR A 57 21.02 -4.94 -21.49
CA TYR A 57 21.29 -3.51 -21.38
C TYR A 57 22.68 -3.17 -20.84
N GLU A 58 23.43 -4.16 -20.34
CA GLU A 58 24.81 -4.02 -19.84
C GLU A 58 24.94 -2.84 -18.85
N ASP A 59 25.73 -1.83 -19.19
CA ASP A 59 25.93 -0.63 -18.36
C ASP A 59 24.93 0.49 -18.68
N ASN A 60 24.12 0.37 -19.74
CA ASN A 60 23.07 1.32 -20.15
C ASN A 60 21.79 1.13 -19.34
N ARG A 61 21.95 0.97 -18.03
CA ARG A 61 20.87 0.89 -17.05
C ARG A 61 20.98 2.11 -16.14
N ILE A 62 19.89 2.85 -16.00
CA ILE A 62 19.85 4.12 -15.30
C ILE A 62 18.75 4.03 -14.24
N PHE A 63 19.10 4.36 -13.01
CA PHE A 63 18.15 4.47 -11.91
C PHE A 63 18.18 5.89 -11.37
N VAL A 64 17.01 6.53 -11.34
CA VAL A 64 16.82 7.91 -10.92
C VAL A 64 15.73 7.96 -9.85
N GLY A 65 16.06 8.46 -8.66
CA GLY A 65 15.07 8.80 -7.64
C GLY A 65 14.50 10.20 -7.88
N CYS A 66 13.19 10.31 -8.00
CA CYS A 66 12.47 11.54 -8.32
C CYS A 66 12.00 12.33 -7.09
N ASP A 67 12.39 11.91 -5.87
CA ASP A 67 11.93 12.50 -4.60
C ASP A 67 12.21 14.01 -4.48
N SER A 68 13.25 14.51 -5.13
CA SER A 68 13.66 15.91 -5.09
C SER A 68 13.10 16.75 -6.24
N ALA A 69 12.36 16.17 -7.19
CA ALA A 69 11.85 16.87 -8.36
C ALA A 69 10.37 17.23 -8.18
N SER A 70 10.09 18.52 -8.04
CA SER A 70 8.74 19.09 -7.97
C SER A 70 8.28 19.65 -9.32
N THR A 71 9.21 19.88 -10.26
CA THR A 71 8.93 20.40 -11.61
C THR A 71 9.45 19.48 -12.70
N LYS A 72 8.93 19.64 -13.93
CA LYS A 72 9.39 18.86 -15.09
C LYS A 72 10.85 19.20 -15.44
N GLU A 73 11.32 20.43 -15.25
CA GLU A 73 12.72 20.83 -15.44
C GLU A 73 13.66 20.13 -14.47
N GLU A 74 13.27 20.03 -13.20
CA GLU A 74 14.01 19.27 -12.18
C GLU A 74 14.03 17.78 -12.54
N LEU A 75 12.89 17.21 -12.97
CA LEU A 75 12.81 15.82 -13.41
C LEU A 75 13.74 15.53 -14.61
N VAL A 76 13.86 16.44 -15.57
CA VAL A 76 14.81 16.33 -16.70
C VAL A 76 16.26 16.41 -16.22
N THR A 77 16.52 17.18 -15.15
CA THR A 77 17.87 17.38 -14.63
C THR A 77 18.42 16.11 -14.00
N LEU A 78 17.58 15.29 -13.39
CA LEU A 78 17.99 14.04 -12.73
C LEU A 78 18.71 13.04 -13.64
N PRO A 79 18.14 12.59 -14.78
CA PRO A 79 18.88 11.75 -15.73
C PRO A 79 20.04 12.53 -16.37
N GLY A 80 19.93 13.85 -16.57
CA GLY A 80 21.02 14.68 -17.07
C GLY A 80 22.28 14.61 -16.20
N VAL A 81 22.11 14.69 -14.88
CA VAL A 81 23.20 14.53 -13.90
C VAL A 81 23.78 13.12 -13.95
N HIS A 82 22.93 12.09 -14.03
CA HIS A 82 23.39 10.70 -14.15
C HIS A 82 24.27 10.49 -15.39
N LEU A 83 23.87 11.11 -16.50
CA LEU A 83 24.55 11.06 -17.79
C LEU A 83 25.71 12.05 -17.91
N ARG A 84 26.01 12.83 -16.85
CA ARG A 84 27.05 13.87 -16.81
C ARG A 84 26.91 14.91 -17.92
N LEU A 85 25.67 15.26 -18.25
CA LEU A 85 25.35 16.26 -19.26
C LEU A 85 25.42 17.68 -18.67
N ASN A 86 25.71 18.65 -19.53
CA ASN A 86 25.80 20.04 -19.13
C ASN A 86 24.39 20.61 -18.89
N PRO A 87 24.13 21.24 -17.72
CA PRO A 87 22.85 21.87 -17.47
C PRO A 87 22.61 23.03 -18.44
N GLY A 88 21.35 23.28 -18.80
CA GLY A 88 20.97 24.41 -19.65
C GLY A 88 19.71 24.19 -20.45
N LYS A 89 19.37 25.16 -21.31
CA LYS A 89 18.13 25.19 -22.10
C LYS A 89 17.94 23.99 -23.04
N HIS A 90 19.02 23.30 -23.39
CA HIS A 90 18.99 22.14 -24.29
C HIS A 90 19.11 20.80 -23.57
N LEU A 91 19.10 20.77 -22.22
CA LEU A 91 19.33 19.56 -21.44
C LEU A 91 18.34 18.44 -21.80
N GLN A 92 17.06 18.76 -21.95
CA GLN A 92 16.04 17.77 -22.35
C GLN A 92 16.40 17.08 -23.68
N ARG A 93 16.83 17.86 -24.68
CA ARG A 93 17.24 17.33 -25.98
C ARG A 93 18.49 16.47 -25.87
N GLN A 94 19.45 16.87 -25.03
CA GLN A 94 20.67 16.09 -24.78
C GLN A 94 20.35 14.76 -24.09
N VAL A 95 19.47 14.77 -23.09
CA VAL A 95 18.99 13.55 -22.40
C VAL A 95 18.32 12.61 -23.40
N ILE A 96 17.35 13.10 -24.16
CA ILE A 96 16.64 12.29 -25.18
C ILE A 96 17.63 11.73 -26.21
N HIS A 97 18.55 12.55 -26.70
CA HIS A 97 19.57 12.11 -27.66
C HIS A 97 20.42 10.98 -27.09
N HIS A 98 20.92 11.14 -25.86
CA HIS A 98 21.78 10.16 -25.21
C HIS A 98 21.05 8.83 -24.95
N LEU A 99 19.80 8.89 -24.48
CA LEU A 99 18.96 7.71 -24.25
C LEU A 99 18.60 6.96 -25.55
N ASN A 100 18.74 7.58 -26.71
CA ASN A 100 18.46 6.98 -28.01
C ASN A 100 19.72 6.40 -28.70
N LEU A 101 20.93 6.63 -28.17
CA LEU A 101 22.17 6.18 -28.81
C LEU A 101 22.32 4.67 -28.86
N GLN A 102 21.82 3.98 -27.83
CA GLN A 102 21.93 2.55 -27.61
C GLN A 102 20.70 2.06 -26.84
N PRO A 103 20.39 0.75 -26.86
CA PRO A 103 19.38 0.18 -25.97
C PRO A 103 19.63 0.56 -24.51
N CYS A 104 18.64 1.15 -23.86
CA CYS A 104 18.77 1.68 -22.51
C CYS A 104 17.57 1.26 -21.65
N LEU A 105 17.80 0.98 -20.36
CA LEU A 105 16.75 0.82 -19.36
C LEU A 105 16.78 2.01 -18.40
N LEU A 106 15.72 2.80 -18.37
CA LEU A 106 15.55 3.91 -17.45
C LEU A 106 14.50 3.58 -16.39
N ILE A 107 14.88 3.69 -15.12
CA ILE A 107 13.97 3.57 -13.98
C ILE A 107 13.78 4.95 -13.32
N LEU A 108 12.54 5.42 -13.27
CA LEU A 108 12.13 6.63 -12.55
C LEU A 108 11.39 6.23 -11.28
N ASP A 109 12.05 6.32 -10.13
CA ASP A 109 11.54 5.90 -8.83
C ASP A 109 10.86 7.07 -8.10
N ASN A 110 9.70 6.83 -7.47
CA ASN A 110 8.90 7.82 -6.75
C ASN A 110 8.48 9.03 -7.62
N LEU A 111 8.01 8.76 -8.84
CA LEU A 111 7.61 9.77 -9.82
C LEU A 111 6.41 10.64 -9.38
N GLU A 112 5.65 10.19 -8.38
CA GLU A 112 4.51 10.95 -7.83
C GLU A 112 4.86 12.38 -7.41
N THR A 113 6.10 12.65 -6.97
CA THR A 113 6.49 13.96 -6.43
C THR A 113 6.37 15.04 -7.51
N THR A 114 6.71 14.70 -8.75
CA THR A 114 6.55 15.60 -9.91
C THR A 114 5.19 15.44 -10.59
N TRP A 115 4.62 14.24 -10.62
CA TRP A 115 3.41 13.97 -11.42
C TRP A 115 2.08 14.24 -10.68
N GLU A 116 2.05 14.11 -9.36
CA GLU A 116 0.83 14.29 -8.56
C GLU A 116 0.28 15.73 -8.56
N PRO A 117 1.12 16.79 -8.44
CA PRO A 117 0.62 18.17 -8.46
C PRO A 117 0.01 18.54 -9.81
N SER A 118 -1.17 19.16 -9.80
CA SER A 118 -1.89 19.55 -11.03
C SER A 118 -1.11 20.53 -11.90
N SER A 119 -0.27 21.37 -11.28
CA SER A 119 0.57 22.36 -11.97
C SER A 119 1.64 21.73 -12.86
N SER A 120 2.23 20.60 -12.45
CA SER A 120 3.34 19.93 -13.15
C SER A 120 2.92 18.67 -13.90
N ARG A 121 1.72 18.13 -13.62
CA ARG A 121 1.24 16.85 -14.18
C ARG A 121 1.28 16.80 -15.70
N ARG A 122 0.70 17.79 -16.38
CA ARG A 122 0.61 17.82 -17.86
C ARG A 122 1.99 17.87 -18.52
N GLU A 123 2.89 18.67 -17.96
CA GLU A 123 4.25 18.81 -18.48
C GLU A 123 5.08 17.55 -18.23
N THR A 124 4.89 16.92 -17.06
CA THR A 124 5.50 15.64 -16.72
C THR A 124 5.04 14.55 -17.69
N GLU A 125 3.73 14.45 -17.96
CA GLU A 125 3.19 13.50 -18.95
C GLU A 125 3.73 13.77 -20.36
N ALA A 126 3.84 15.04 -20.78
CA ALA A 126 4.45 15.38 -22.06
C ALA A 126 5.92 14.93 -22.14
N PHE A 127 6.70 15.09 -21.06
CA PHE A 127 8.08 14.60 -21.02
C PHE A 127 8.16 13.07 -21.05
N LEU A 128 7.32 12.36 -20.28
CA LEU A 128 7.25 10.90 -20.32
C LEU A 128 6.83 10.38 -21.70
N SER A 129 5.94 11.08 -22.39
CA SER A 129 5.53 10.76 -23.76
C SER A 129 6.74 10.85 -24.73
N LEU A 130 7.55 11.92 -24.62
CA LEU A 130 8.78 12.04 -25.40
C LEU A 130 9.80 10.92 -25.12
N LEU A 131 9.90 10.45 -23.88
CA LEU A 131 10.73 9.29 -23.54
C LEU A 131 10.13 8.00 -24.14
N ALA A 132 8.81 7.87 -24.11
CA ALA A 132 8.11 6.70 -24.63
C ALA A 132 8.21 6.55 -26.15
N ASP A 133 8.47 7.62 -26.90
CA ASP A 133 8.71 7.59 -28.35
C ASP A 133 10.07 6.98 -28.73
N ILE A 134 11.01 6.85 -27.77
CA ILE A 134 12.33 6.28 -28.02
C ILE A 134 12.24 4.75 -28.07
N GLN A 135 12.32 4.17 -29.28
CA GLN A 135 12.14 2.73 -29.50
C GLN A 135 13.16 1.84 -28.76
N SER A 136 14.38 2.34 -28.55
CA SER A 136 15.46 1.64 -27.85
C SER A 136 15.42 1.80 -26.32
N LEU A 137 14.60 2.71 -25.80
CA LEU A 137 14.50 3.00 -24.37
C LEU A 137 13.41 2.14 -23.74
N ALA A 138 13.76 1.28 -22.80
CA ALA A 138 12.80 0.69 -21.88
C ALA A 138 12.65 1.59 -20.65
N MET A 139 11.43 1.73 -20.16
CA MET A 139 11.10 2.61 -19.06
C MET A 139 10.32 1.87 -17.98
N ILE A 140 10.81 1.91 -16.75
CA ILE A 140 10.04 1.50 -15.57
C ILE A 140 9.81 2.74 -14.72
N ILE A 141 8.58 2.98 -14.30
CA ILE A 141 8.28 3.99 -13.29
C ILE A 141 7.81 3.29 -12.01
N THR A 142 8.14 3.86 -10.86
CA THR A 142 7.45 3.53 -9.61
C THR A 142 6.68 4.75 -9.14
N MET A 143 5.46 4.52 -8.68
CA MET A 143 4.70 5.58 -8.03
C MET A 143 3.64 5.07 -7.07
N ARG A 144 3.28 5.90 -6.10
CA ARG A 144 2.09 5.65 -5.27
C ARG A 144 0.80 5.77 -6.08
N GLY A 145 -0.22 5.06 -5.63
CA GLY A 145 -1.54 5.05 -6.27
C GLY A 145 -1.77 3.84 -7.16
N ALA A 146 -2.88 3.90 -7.89
CA ALA A 146 -3.28 2.92 -8.89
C ALA A 146 -3.44 3.53 -10.30
N GLU A 147 -3.27 4.85 -10.42
CA GLU A 147 -3.38 5.56 -11.69
C GLU A 147 -2.01 5.65 -12.37
N ARG A 148 -2.00 5.48 -13.70
CA ARG A 148 -0.82 5.67 -14.53
C ARG A 148 -0.82 7.08 -15.15
N PRO A 149 0.36 7.67 -15.43
CA PRO A 149 0.47 8.86 -16.25
C PRO A 149 -0.22 8.65 -17.60
N ALA A 150 -1.02 9.64 -18.02
CA ALA A 150 -1.76 9.57 -19.28
C ALA A 150 -0.83 9.85 -20.48
N ASN A 151 -1.25 9.43 -21.68
CA ASN A 151 -0.53 9.66 -22.94
C ASN A 151 0.83 8.93 -23.08
N ILE A 152 1.00 7.83 -22.33
CA ILE A 152 2.11 6.89 -22.53
C ILE A 152 1.50 5.55 -23.00
N PRO A 153 2.06 4.91 -24.05
CA PRO A 153 1.68 3.56 -24.47
C PRO A 153 2.24 2.52 -23.48
N TRP A 154 1.63 2.42 -22.29
CA TRP A 154 2.00 1.44 -21.27
C TRP A 154 1.84 0.01 -21.80
N ASN A 155 2.80 -0.86 -21.51
CA ASN A 155 2.79 -2.23 -22.01
C ASN A 155 1.72 -3.09 -21.33
N HIS A 156 1.08 -3.93 -22.12
CA HIS A 156 0.11 -4.93 -21.67
C HIS A 156 0.75 -6.33 -21.56
N PRO A 157 0.28 -7.19 -20.64
CA PRO A 157 -0.71 -6.89 -19.62
C PRO A 157 -0.16 -5.90 -18.57
N PHE A 158 -1.05 -5.07 -18.04
CA PHE A 158 -0.68 -4.12 -17.00
C PHE A 158 -0.31 -4.87 -15.72
N LEU A 159 0.81 -4.48 -15.10
CA LEU A 159 1.12 -4.92 -13.75
C LEU A 159 0.05 -4.36 -12.79
N HIS A 160 -0.61 -5.23 -12.03
CA HIS A 160 -1.57 -4.78 -11.04
C HIS A 160 -0.84 -4.03 -9.92
N PRO A 161 -1.49 -3.06 -9.23
CA PRO A 161 -0.90 -2.44 -8.06
C PRO A 161 -0.45 -3.51 -7.05
N LEU A 162 0.77 -3.35 -6.51
CA LEU A 162 1.36 -4.34 -5.62
C LEU A 162 0.51 -4.50 -4.37
N MET A 163 0.25 -5.75 -4.02
CA MET A 163 -0.47 -6.16 -2.81
C MET A 163 0.53 -6.46 -1.69
N PRO A 164 0.09 -6.51 -0.42
CA PRO A 164 0.94 -6.99 0.68
C PRO A 164 1.53 -8.38 0.38
N LEU A 165 2.61 -8.73 1.09
CA LEU A 165 3.22 -10.05 0.90
C LEU A 165 2.24 -11.15 1.32
N ASN A 166 2.39 -12.33 0.71
CA ASN A 166 1.76 -13.52 1.26
C ASN A 166 2.38 -13.85 2.63
N GLN A 167 1.68 -14.63 3.44
CA GLN A 167 2.07 -14.92 4.82
C GLN A 167 3.46 -15.59 4.91
N GLU A 168 3.76 -16.49 3.98
CA GLU A 168 5.04 -17.21 3.94
C GLU A 168 6.21 -16.25 3.67
N ALA A 169 6.09 -15.39 2.66
CA ALA A 169 7.10 -14.39 2.34
C ALA A 169 7.25 -13.33 3.43
N ALA A 170 6.15 -12.94 4.08
CA ALA A 170 6.17 -12.05 5.22
C ALA A 170 6.96 -12.65 6.39
N ARG A 171 6.72 -13.93 6.70
CA ARG A 171 7.46 -14.67 7.74
C ARG A 171 8.94 -14.76 7.41
N ARG A 172 9.30 -15.19 6.20
CA ARG A 172 10.72 -15.28 5.77
C ARG A 172 11.42 -13.93 5.86
N THR A 173 10.74 -12.86 5.43
CA THR A 173 11.26 -11.50 5.53
C THR A 173 11.52 -11.10 6.99
N PHE A 174 10.63 -11.48 7.92
CA PHE A 174 10.81 -11.20 9.34
C PHE A 174 12.01 -11.95 9.93
N ILE A 175 12.11 -13.27 9.66
CA ILE A 175 13.16 -14.13 10.20
C ILE A 175 14.54 -13.77 9.62
N ASP A 176 14.62 -13.43 8.33
CA ASP A 176 15.88 -12.98 7.72
C ASP A 176 16.38 -11.63 8.27
N ILE A 177 15.51 -10.86 8.95
CA ILE A 177 15.88 -9.59 9.58
C ILE A 177 16.22 -9.80 11.06
N ALA A 178 15.41 -10.57 11.78
CA ALA A 178 15.60 -10.89 13.19
C ALA A 178 16.21 -12.30 13.32
N GLU A 179 17.50 -12.41 13.00
CA GLU A 179 18.20 -13.69 12.82
C GLU A 179 18.17 -14.57 14.09
N ASP A 180 18.13 -13.95 15.28
CA ASP A 180 18.10 -14.64 16.57
C ASP A 180 16.68 -15.09 16.99
N ILE A 181 15.65 -14.72 16.22
CA ILE A 181 14.26 -15.06 16.52
C ILE A 181 13.83 -16.27 15.69
N HIS A 182 13.45 -17.33 16.39
CA HIS A 182 12.85 -18.50 15.76
C HIS A 182 11.35 -18.35 15.54
N GLU A 183 10.80 -19.16 14.64
CA GLU A 183 9.36 -19.22 14.41
C GLU A 183 8.60 -19.50 15.71
N SER A 184 7.71 -18.58 16.08
CA SER A 184 6.90 -18.66 17.28
C SER A 184 5.51 -18.08 17.03
N SER A 185 4.58 -18.36 17.95
CA SER A 185 3.24 -17.76 17.91
C SER A 185 3.27 -16.24 18.03
N ASP A 186 4.31 -15.67 18.65
CA ASP A 186 4.44 -14.22 18.79
C ASP A 186 4.86 -13.56 17.49
N VAL A 187 5.71 -14.21 16.68
CA VAL A 187 6.00 -13.78 15.30
C VAL A 187 4.71 -13.72 14.49
N ASP A 188 3.84 -14.72 14.59
CA ASP A 188 2.54 -14.73 13.90
C ASP A 188 1.64 -13.57 14.31
N ARG A 189 1.61 -13.28 15.61
CA ARG A 189 0.84 -12.14 16.15
C ARG A 189 1.39 -10.82 15.62
N ILE A 190 2.71 -10.64 15.59
CA ILE A 190 3.34 -9.44 15.04
C ILE A 190 3.02 -9.31 13.54
N LEU A 191 3.17 -10.38 12.76
CA LEU A 191 2.88 -10.36 11.32
C LEU A 191 1.43 -9.99 11.05
N LEU A 192 0.48 -10.47 11.85
CA LEU A 192 -0.93 -10.10 11.75
C LEU A 192 -1.14 -8.58 11.90
N LEU A 193 -0.42 -7.94 12.83
CA LEU A 193 -0.46 -6.49 13.03
C LEU A 193 0.15 -5.71 11.84
N THR A 194 1.08 -6.31 11.10
CA THR A 194 1.70 -5.64 9.94
C THR A 194 0.82 -5.64 8.68
N ASN A 195 -0.26 -6.43 8.64
CA ASN A 195 -0.98 -6.79 7.41
C ASN A 195 -0.06 -7.23 6.27
N ASN A 196 1.07 -7.88 6.61
CA ASN A 196 2.12 -8.31 5.68
C ASN A 196 2.71 -7.17 4.81
N MET A 197 2.70 -5.93 5.30
CA MET A 197 3.33 -4.81 4.62
C MET A 197 4.86 -4.87 4.79
N PRO A 198 5.67 -4.95 3.71
CA PRO A 198 7.13 -5.08 3.80
C PRO A 198 7.80 -4.08 4.73
N LEU A 199 7.49 -2.78 4.59
CA LEU A 199 8.08 -1.76 5.45
C LEU A 199 7.77 -1.99 6.93
N VAL A 200 6.54 -2.37 7.26
CA VAL A 200 6.12 -2.57 8.65
C VAL A 200 6.73 -3.87 9.21
N ILE A 201 6.80 -4.93 8.40
CA ILE A 201 7.52 -6.15 8.76
C ILE A 201 8.97 -5.83 9.09
N THR A 202 9.66 -5.07 8.24
CA THR A 202 11.06 -4.68 8.47
C THR A 202 11.23 -3.91 9.77
N LEU A 203 10.38 -2.92 10.04
CA LEU A 203 10.45 -2.14 11.27
C LEU A 203 10.17 -2.98 12.52
N MET A 204 9.14 -3.82 12.48
CA MET A 204 8.79 -4.70 13.61
C MET A 204 9.83 -5.81 13.83
N ALA A 205 10.46 -6.32 12.77
CA ALA A 205 11.52 -7.30 12.88
C ALA A 205 12.78 -6.70 13.54
N HIS A 206 13.21 -5.50 13.13
CA HIS A 206 14.32 -4.81 13.80
C HIS A 206 14.04 -4.49 15.26
N LEU A 207 12.79 -4.12 15.60
CA LEU A 207 12.38 -3.94 16.99
C LEU A 207 12.44 -5.25 17.78
N ALA A 208 11.92 -6.33 17.20
CA ALA A 208 11.91 -7.62 17.88
C ALA A 208 13.34 -8.16 18.06
N ASP A 209 14.23 -7.94 17.09
CA ASP A 209 15.65 -8.29 17.17
C ASP A 209 16.34 -7.55 18.34
N ALA A 210 15.94 -6.31 18.62
CA ALA A 210 16.50 -5.51 19.70
C ALA A 210 15.87 -5.78 21.08
N GLU A 211 14.57 -6.06 21.14
CA GLU A 211 13.78 -6.03 22.40
C GLU A 211 13.03 -7.33 22.72
N ASP A 212 13.00 -8.32 21.82
CA ASP A 212 12.14 -9.52 21.81
C ASP A 212 10.68 -9.32 21.36
N CYS A 213 10.03 -10.39 20.88
CA CYS A 213 8.66 -10.33 20.36
C CYS A 213 7.61 -9.97 21.44
N PRO A 214 7.62 -10.55 22.66
CA PRO A 214 6.66 -10.21 23.71
C PRO A 214 6.69 -8.72 24.10
N THR A 215 7.87 -8.13 24.22
CA THR A 215 8.04 -6.71 24.56
C THR A 215 7.48 -5.83 23.45
N VAL A 216 7.80 -6.13 22.19
CA VAL A 216 7.28 -5.41 21.03
C VAL A 216 5.75 -5.48 20.96
N LEU A 217 5.16 -6.65 21.25
CA LEU A 217 3.71 -6.81 21.29
C LEU A 217 3.07 -5.96 22.39
N SER A 218 3.65 -5.93 23.60
CA SER A 218 3.17 -5.10 24.70
C SER A 218 3.24 -3.60 24.36
N ARG A 219 4.36 -3.15 23.78
CA ARG A 219 4.53 -1.75 23.38
C ARG A 219 3.60 -1.34 22.25
N TRP A 220 3.32 -2.25 21.32
CA TRP A 220 2.35 -1.98 20.26
C TRP A 220 0.95 -1.68 20.81
N GLU A 221 0.53 -2.32 21.90
CA GLU A 221 -0.78 -2.07 22.52
C GLU A 221 -0.93 -0.62 22.99
N GLU A 222 0.14 0.00 23.48
CA GLU A 222 0.18 1.37 23.99
C GLU A 222 0.50 2.41 22.91
N GLU A 223 1.55 2.17 22.12
CA GLU A 223 2.15 3.19 21.24
C GLU A 223 1.59 3.17 19.79
N LYS A 224 1.05 2.02 19.35
CA LYS A 224 0.55 1.75 17.99
C LYS A 224 1.60 2.11 16.93
N THR A 225 1.22 2.81 15.85
CA THR A 225 2.18 3.25 14.81
C THR A 225 3.26 4.19 15.33
N GLY A 226 3.05 4.81 16.51
CA GLY A 226 4.08 5.60 17.20
C GLY A 226 5.33 4.78 17.51
N LEU A 227 5.20 3.48 17.77
CA LEU A 227 6.33 2.57 17.98
C LEU A 227 7.28 2.56 16.78
N LEU A 228 6.72 2.56 15.57
CA LEU A 228 7.46 2.47 14.31
C LEU A 228 8.22 3.76 13.96
N SER A 229 7.91 4.87 14.64
CA SER A 229 8.58 6.16 14.44
C SER A 229 9.94 6.27 15.15
N GLN A 230 10.28 5.32 16.03
CA GLN A 230 11.47 5.38 16.89
C GLN A 230 12.67 4.61 16.32
N VAL A 231 12.45 3.75 15.32
CA VAL A 231 13.43 2.73 14.89
C VAL A 231 14.45 3.26 13.88
N TYR A 232 14.12 4.30 13.10
CA TYR A 232 14.99 4.79 12.03
C TYR A 232 14.89 6.31 11.81
N ASP A 233 15.99 6.88 11.33
CA ASP A 233 16.19 8.29 10.99
C ASP A 233 15.03 8.87 10.13
N LYS A 234 14.78 10.19 10.25
CA LYS A 234 13.57 10.96 9.89
C LYS A 234 12.85 10.67 8.54
N LYS A 235 13.46 9.90 7.63
CA LYS A 235 12.92 9.52 6.31
C LYS A 235 12.06 8.24 6.30
N SER A 236 12.07 7.44 7.36
CA SER A 236 11.26 6.20 7.47
C SER A 236 10.05 6.32 8.40
N ASN A 237 9.64 7.55 8.77
CA ASN A 237 8.44 7.73 9.56
C ASN A 237 7.25 7.26 8.75
N LEU A 238 6.73 6.05 9.05
CA LEU A 238 5.51 5.53 8.45
C LEU A 238 4.40 6.57 8.60
N ASP A 239 4.29 7.18 9.77
CA ASP A 239 3.41 8.30 10.08
C ASP A 239 3.62 9.50 9.14
N LEU A 240 4.86 9.87 8.83
CA LEU A 240 5.18 10.92 7.85
C LEU A 240 4.77 10.50 6.43
N SER A 241 4.97 9.23 6.07
CA SER A 241 4.60 8.71 4.76
C SER A 241 3.08 8.69 4.57
N ILE A 242 2.33 8.40 5.64
CA ILE A 242 0.87 8.46 5.70
C ILE A 242 0.42 9.91 5.65
N SER A 243 0.99 10.79 6.47
CA SER A 243 0.65 12.21 6.48
C SER A 243 0.88 12.88 5.12
N LEU A 244 1.99 12.58 4.44
CA LEU A 244 2.25 13.04 3.08
C LEU A 244 1.22 12.54 2.07
N SER A 245 0.72 11.30 2.22
CA SER A 245 -0.37 10.79 1.38
C SER A 245 -1.70 11.50 1.67
N LEU A 246 -1.98 11.86 2.93
CA LEU A 246 -3.19 12.59 3.34
C LEU A 246 -3.15 14.06 2.88
N SER A 247 -1.97 14.68 2.84
CA SER A 247 -1.78 16.06 2.37
C SER A 247 -1.85 16.23 0.85
N ARG A 248 -2.08 15.15 0.08
CA ARG A 248 -2.15 15.22 -1.39
C ARG A 248 -3.37 16.02 -1.85
N PRO A 249 -3.25 16.83 -2.94
CA PRO A 249 -4.36 17.61 -3.48
C PRO A 249 -5.62 16.82 -3.77
N ARG A 250 -5.51 15.54 -4.16
CA ARG A 250 -6.66 14.67 -4.46
C ARG A 250 -7.50 14.32 -3.23
N VAL A 251 -6.89 14.32 -2.05
CA VAL A 251 -7.57 14.05 -0.79
C VAL A 251 -8.04 15.37 -0.19
N THR A 252 -7.17 16.38 -0.18
CA THR A 252 -7.49 17.68 0.42
C THR A 252 -8.50 18.51 -0.37
N SER A 253 -8.68 18.25 -1.67
CA SER A 253 -9.74 18.89 -2.47
C SER A 253 -11.14 18.35 -2.19
N LEU A 254 -11.25 17.17 -1.56
CA LEU A 254 -12.51 16.52 -1.24
C LEU A 254 -12.74 16.59 0.26
N THR A 255 -13.66 17.45 0.68
CA THR A 255 -14.02 17.68 2.09
C THR A 255 -14.35 16.38 2.85
N SER A 256 -15.12 15.48 2.21
CA SER A 256 -15.54 14.21 2.81
C SER A 256 -14.58 13.02 2.60
N ALA A 257 -13.43 13.20 1.94
CA ALA A 257 -12.49 12.10 1.73
C ALA A 257 -11.84 11.61 3.04
N MET A 258 -11.49 12.55 3.93
CA MET A 258 -10.99 12.23 5.27
C MET A 258 -12.06 11.57 6.13
N GLU A 259 -13.31 12.02 6.04
CA GLU A 259 -14.43 11.45 6.78
C GLU A 259 -14.71 9.99 6.36
N LEU A 260 -14.65 9.71 5.05
CA LEU A 260 -14.73 8.35 4.52
C LEU A 260 -13.55 7.49 4.99
N LEU A 261 -12.33 8.03 5.00
CA LEU A 261 -11.15 7.31 5.49
C LEU A 261 -11.27 6.99 6.98
N ASN A 262 -11.79 7.92 7.79
CA ASN A 262 -12.07 7.71 9.21
C ASN A 262 -13.08 6.58 9.42
N LEU A 263 -14.18 6.59 8.66
CA LEU A 263 -15.21 5.55 8.70
C LEU A 263 -14.61 4.17 8.36
N LEU A 264 -13.89 4.08 7.23
CA LEU A 264 -13.25 2.83 6.81
C LEU A 264 -12.17 2.36 7.80
N SER A 265 -11.56 3.28 8.56
CA SER A 265 -10.56 2.94 9.56
C SER A 265 -11.15 2.21 10.77
N ILE A 266 -12.43 2.42 11.08
CA ILE A 266 -13.13 1.71 12.16
C ILE A 266 -13.61 0.32 11.68
N LEU A 267 -13.75 0.12 10.37
CA LEU A 267 -14.30 -1.08 9.76
C LEU A 267 -13.20 -2.02 9.24
N PRO A 268 -12.76 -3.04 10.00
CA PRO A 268 -11.69 -3.93 9.58
C PRO A 268 -12.00 -4.68 8.27
N ASP A 269 -13.28 -4.99 8.04
CA ASP A 269 -13.75 -5.65 6.82
C ASP A 269 -14.08 -4.69 5.68
N GLY A 270 -13.95 -3.38 5.91
CA GLY A 270 -14.28 -2.36 4.93
C GLY A 270 -15.73 -2.38 4.49
N LEU A 271 -16.01 -1.67 3.39
CA LEU A 271 -17.35 -1.54 2.82
C LEU A 271 -17.33 -1.74 1.30
N SER A 272 -18.37 -2.37 0.78
CA SER A 272 -18.67 -2.42 -0.66
C SER A 272 -19.40 -1.15 -1.12
N ASP A 273 -19.47 -0.94 -2.43
CA ASP A 273 -20.19 0.20 -3.00
C ASP A 273 -21.68 0.17 -2.67
N ALA A 274 -22.27 -1.04 -2.64
CA ALA A 274 -23.66 -1.22 -2.23
C ALA A 274 -23.88 -0.78 -0.77
N GLU A 275 -22.99 -1.16 0.15
CA GLU A 275 -23.05 -0.78 1.56
C GLU A 275 -22.83 0.73 1.75
N LEU A 276 -21.84 1.31 1.05
CA LEU A 276 -21.57 2.75 1.08
C LEU A 276 -22.77 3.60 0.66
N ILE A 277 -23.51 3.15 -0.36
CA ILE A 277 -24.72 3.83 -0.86
C ILE A 277 -25.90 3.55 0.07
N HIS A 278 -26.04 2.31 0.55
CA HIS A 278 -27.19 1.88 1.34
C HIS A 278 -27.27 2.58 2.70
N TYR A 279 -26.15 2.71 3.40
CA TYR A 279 -26.11 3.28 4.75
C TYR A 279 -26.28 4.80 4.78
N LYS A 280 -26.30 5.48 3.62
CA LYS A 280 -26.56 6.94 3.51
C LYS A 280 -25.74 7.76 4.51
N PHE A 281 -24.44 7.50 4.57
CA PHE A 281 -23.53 8.30 5.38
C PHE A 281 -23.63 9.79 5.00
N PRO A 282 -23.45 10.72 5.96
CA PRO A 282 -23.45 12.16 5.69
C PRO A 282 -22.14 12.58 5.00
N LEU A 283 -21.86 11.99 3.85
CA LEU A 283 -20.67 12.18 3.03
C LEU A 283 -21.10 12.68 1.66
N GLU A 284 -20.50 13.78 1.22
CA GLU A 284 -20.69 14.25 -0.14
C GLU A 284 -19.76 13.51 -1.10
N ASN A 285 -20.23 13.24 -2.32
CA ASN A 285 -19.42 12.65 -3.38
C ASN A 285 -18.68 11.35 -2.97
N ILE A 286 -19.36 10.44 -2.26
CA ILE A 286 -18.78 9.21 -1.70
C ILE A 286 -17.94 8.43 -2.71
N LEU A 287 -18.44 8.25 -3.94
CA LEU A 287 -17.73 7.50 -4.98
C LEU A 287 -16.45 8.22 -5.44
N SER A 288 -16.47 9.56 -5.53
CA SER A 288 -15.29 10.36 -5.82
C SER A 288 -14.27 10.31 -4.68
N CYS A 289 -14.75 10.35 -3.42
CA CYS A 289 -13.91 10.17 -2.24
C CYS A 289 -13.26 8.79 -2.22
N LYS A 290 -14.02 7.73 -2.46
CA LYS A 290 -13.50 6.36 -2.63
C LYS A 290 -12.43 6.33 -3.71
N ALA A 291 -12.71 6.89 -4.89
CA ALA A 291 -11.76 6.91 -5.99
C ALA A 291 -10.47 7.64 -5.61
N ALA A 292 -10.55 8.78 -4.91
CA ALA A 292 -9.39 9.50 -4.43
C ALA A 292 -8.55 8.69 -3.42
N LEU A 293 -9.20 8.00 -2.47
CA LEU A 293 -8.52 7.14 -1.49
C LEU A 293 -7.82 5.94 -2.15
N LEU A 294 -8.44 5.33 -3.17
CA LEU A 294 -7.82 4.26 -3.96
C LEU A 294 -6.66 4.79 -4.81
N CYS A 295 -6.86 5.92 -5.48
CA CYS A 295 -5.84 6.56 -6.32
C CYS A 295 -4.63 7.05 -5.53
N THR A 296 -4.77 7.33 -4.24
CA THR A 296 -3.65 7.69 -3.35
C THR A 296 -3.11 6.51 -2.54
N SER A 297 -3.68 5.31 -2.74
CA SER A 297 -3.38 4.08 -1.99
C SER A 297 -3.52 4.21 -0.46
N LEU A 298 -4.37 5.13 0.00
CA LEU A 298 -4.82 5.19 1.39
C LEU A 298 -5.85 4.09 1.69
N ALA A 299 -6.54 3.63 0.65
CA ALA A 299 -7.39 2.45 0.66
C ALA A 299 -7.00 1.49 -0.48
N TYR A 300 -7.46 0.25 -0.40
CA TYR A 300 -7.30 -0.76 -1.44
C TYR A 300 -8.57 -1.58 -1.61
N LEU A 301 -8.71 -2.25 -2.76
CA LEU A 301 -9.82 -3.16 -3.03
C LEU A 301 -9.42 -4.59 -2.67
N SER A 302 -10.28 -5.24 -1.89
CA SER A 302 -10.22 -6.67 -1.57
C SER A 302 -11.53 -7.31 -2.04
N GLY A 303 -11.53 -7.87 -3.25
CA GLY A 303 -12.76 -8.27 -3.93
C GLY A 303 -13.61 -7.05 -4.23
N GLN A 304 -14.84 -7.00 -3.70
CA GLN A 304 -15.76 -5.86 -3.87
C GLN A 304 -15.70 -4.84 -2.72
N LYS A 305 -14.89 -5.09 -1.68
CA LYS A 305 -14.81 -4.23 -0.50
C LYS A 305 -13.60 -3.32 -0.54
N VAL A 306 -13.81 -2.05 -0.23
CA VAL A 306 -12.78 -1.05 0.00
C VAL A 306 -12.31 -1.18 1.44
N LYS A 307 -11.02 -1.47 1.63
CA LYS A 307 -10.39 -1.65 2.94
C LYS A 307 -9.23 -0.68 3.12
N VAL A 308 -8.85 -0.47 4.38
CA VAL A 308 -7.70 0.35 4.78
C VAL A 308 -6.71 -0.55 5.52
N LEU A 309 -5.42 -0.38 5.28
CA LEU A 309 -4.37 -1.18 5.93
C LEU A 309 -4.25 -0.78 7.41
N LEU A 310 -4.05 -1.73 8.33
CA LEU A 310 -4.02 -1.49 9.78
C LEU A 310 -3.12 -0.30 10.19
N PRO A 311 -1.91 -0.12 9.64
CA PRO A 311 -1.10 1.03 10.02
C PRO A 311 -1.76 2.38 9.67
N ILE A 312 -2.44 2.46 8.53
CA ILE A 312 -3.19 3.66 8.15
C ILE A 312 -4.40 3.83 9.08
N ARG A 313 -5.09 2.72 9.42
CA ARG A 313 -6.23 2.75 10.35
C ARG A 313 -5.83 3.28 11.72
N GLU A 314 -4.75 2.76 12.29
CA GLU A 314 -4.24 3.15 13.60
C GLU A 314 -3.77 4.62 13.60
N TYR A 315 -3.05 5.05 12.56
CA TYR A 315 -2.68 6.46 12.39
C TYR A 315 -3.91 7.37 12.34
N VAL A 316 -4.90 7.01 11.52
CA VAL A 316 -6.13 7.79 11.36
C VAL A 316 -6.92 7.84 12.66
N GLN A 317 -7.08 6.71 13.36
CA GLN A 317 -7.78 6.67 14.65
C GLN A 317 -7.09 7.51 15.73
N LYS A 318 -5.75 7.56 15.72
CA LYS A 318 -4.93 8.33 16.67
C LYS A 318 -5.00 9.84 16.43
N TYR A 319 -4.92 10.28 15.18
CA TYR A 319 -4.79 11.71 14.83
C TYR A 319 -6.06 12.35 14.27
N HIS A 320 -7.03 11.54 13.81
CA HIS A 320 -8.25 11.98 13.12
C HIS A 320 -9.47 11.19 13.62
N SER A 321 -9.93 11.48 14.84
CA SER A 321 -11.09 10.79 15.42
C SER A 321 -12.37 11.01 14.60
N ALA A 322 -13.12 9.92 14.37
CA ALA A 322 -14.41 9.99 13.69
C ALA A 322 -15.46 10.68 14.58
N LYS A 323 -16.24 11.57 13.99
CA LYS A 323 -17.41 12.16 14.65
C LYS A 323 -18.51 11.12 14.77
N PHE A 324 -19.25 11.12 15.87
CA PHE A 324 -20.34 10.17 16.10
C PHE A 324 -21.39 10.19 14.97
N GLU A 325 -21.72 11.37 14.46
CA GLU A 325 -22.63 11.59 13.31
C GLU A 325 -22.25 10.75 12.07
N MET A 326 -20.95 10.49 11.86
CA MET A 326 -20.46 9.68 10.75
C MET A 326 -20.71 8.18 10.95
N ILE A 327 -20.70 7.73 12.20
CA ILE A 327 -20.80 6.32 12.58
C ILE A 327 -22.26 5.97 12.92
N GLU A 328 -23.09 6.95 13.22
CA GLU A 328 -24.48 6.78 13.62
C GLU A 328 -25.27 5.87 12.66
N PRO A 329 -25.22 6.02 11.32
CA PRO A 329 -25.96 5.12 10.41
C PRO A 329 -25.53 3.65 10.54
N LEU A 330 -24.23 3.42 10.79
CA LEU A 330 -23.67 2.09 11.02
C LEU A 330 -24.12 1.52 12.37
N PHE A 331 -24.14 2.35 13.41
CA PHE A 331 -24.61 1.96 14.74
C PHE A 331 -26.07 1.51 14.69
N TRP A 332 -26.94 2.28 14.03
CA TRP A 332 -28.35 1.92 13.87
C TRP A 332 -28.51 0.62 13.07
N HIS A 333 -27.76 0.44 11.98
CA HIS A 333 -27.79 -0.81 11.23
C HIS A 333 -27.44 -2.04 12.09
N TYR A 334 -26.34 -1.96 12.85
CA TYR A 334 -25.95 -3.08 13.73
C TYR A 334 -26.94 -3.28 14.89
N LYS A 335 -27.52 -2.21 15.44
CA LYS A 335 -28.55 -2.29 16.46
C LYS A 335 -29.82 -2.98 15.94
N ASP A 336 -30.27 -2.61 14.74
CA ASP A 336 -31.43 -3.22 14.09
C ASP A 336 -31.17 -4.69 13.77
N LEU A 337 -29.96 -5.04 13.34
CA LEU A 337 -29.57 -6.43 13.10
C LEU A 337 -29.53 -7.25 14.40
N LEU A 338 -29.05 -6.66 15.51
CA LEU A 338 -29.11 -7.27 16.83
C LEU A 338 -30.55 -7.43 17.32
N GLN A 339 -31.42 -6.45 17.04
CA GLN A 339 -32.83 -6.53 17.39
C GLN A 339 -33.54 -7.63 16.60
N LEU A 340 -33.32 -7.69 15.28
CA LEU A 340 -33.81 -8.76 14.42
C LEU A 340 -33.35 -10.14 14.92
N PHE A 341 -32.08 -10.25 15.32
CA PHE A 341 -31.56 -11.48 15.92
C PHE A 341 -32.29 -11.82 17.22
N LYS A 342 -32.50 -10.83 18.11
CA LYS A 342 -33.24 -11.01 19.37
C LYS A 342 -34.68 -11.47 19.15
N ASP A 343 -35.38 -10.85 18.22
CA ASP A 343 -36.77 -11.18 17.89
C ASP A 343 -36.89 -12.60 17.31
N ASN A 344 -35.84 -13.11 16.67
CA ASN A 344 -35.80 -14.43 16.05
C ASN A 344 -35.03 -15.49 16.86
N LEU A 345 -34.47 -15.16 18.02
CA LEU A 345 -33.71 -16.08 18.89
C LEU A 345 -34.50 -17.35 19.21
N GLY A 346 -35.79 -17.22 19.53
CA GLY A 346 -36.66 -18.36 19.82
C GLY A 346 -36.81 -19.32 18.63
N THR A 347 -36.86 -18.80 17.41
CA THR A 347 -36.96 -19.59 16.18
C THR A 347 -35.63 -20.25 15.83
N ILE A 348 -34.51 -19.55 16.04
CA ILE A 348 -33.15 -20.06 15.81
C ILE A 348 -32.82 -21.19 16.78
N ILE A 349 -33.13 -21.03 18.08
CA ILE A 349 -32.89 -22.04 19.10
C ILE A 349 -33.74 -23.29 18.84
N ARG A 350 -35.01 -23.14 18.46
CA ARG A 350 -35.89 -24.27 18.11
C ARG A 350 -35.38 -25.05 16.89
N LYS A 351 -34.85 -24.38 15.87
CA LYS A 351 -34.25 -25.05 14.70
C LYS A 351 -32.92 -25.75 15.04
N ASN A 352 -32.10 -25.18 15.93
CA ASN A 352 -30.85 -25.81 16.37
C ASN A 352 -31.05 -27.01 17.31
N GLN A 353 -32.16 -27.07 18.06
CA GLN A 353 -32.52 -28.27 18.84
C GLN A 353 -32.90 -29.46 17.94
N ASN A 354 -33.44 -29.20 16.75
CA ASN A 354 -33.77 -30.21 15.74
C ASN A 354 -32.63 -30.49 14.73
N CYS A 355 -31.44 -29.94 14.95
CA CYS A 355 -30.28 -30.18 14.08
C CYS A 355 -29.45 -31.38 14.62
N PRO A 356 -29.27 -32.46 13.85
CA PRO A 356 -28.52 -33.64 14.28
C PRO A 356 -27.02 -33.36 14.12
N ILE A 357 -26.43 -32.63 15.07
CA ILE A 357 -24.98 -32.44 15.13
C ILE A 357 -24.47 -32.78 16.53
N ASP A 358 -23.44 -33.64 16.52
CA ASP A 358 -22.66 -34.26 17.60
C ASP A 358 -22.64 -33.50 18.95
N PRO A 359 -23.04 -34.16 20.06
CA PRO A 359 -23.12 -33.56 21.40
C PRO A 359 -21.78 -33.05 21.98
N HIS A 360 -20.62 -33.44 21.45
CA HIS A 360 -19.33 -33.00 22.00
C HIS A 360 -18.96 -31.53 21.69
N ARG A 361 -19.60 -30.88 20.69
CA ARG A 361 -19.39 -29.45 20.40
C ARG A 361 -20.29 -28.49 21.20
N ARG A 362 -21.33 -28.99 21.89
CA ARG A 362 -22.33 -28.15 22.59
C ARG A 362 -21.80 -27.47 23.87
N HIS A 363 -20.81 -28.05 24.55
CA HIS A 363 -20.42 -27.58 25.88
C HIS A 363 -19.44 -26.40 25.95
N ARG A 364 -18.74 -26.06 24.86
CA ARG A 364 -17.78 -24.92 24.86
C ARG A 364 -18.42 -23.58 24.48
N CYS A 365 -19.32 -23.55 23.50
CA CYS A 365 -19.98 -22.31 23.07
C CYS A 365 -20.95 -21.75 24.12
N HIS A 366 -21.76 -22.58 24.77
CA HIS A 366 -22.79 -22.08 25.68
C HIS A 366 -22.24 -21.39 26.94
N ARG A 367 -21.09 -21.83 27.47
CA ARG A 367 -20.50 -21.24 28.69
C ARG A 367 -19.80 -19.90 28.44
N GLN A 368 -19.14 -19.73 27.30
CA GLN A 368 -18.49 -18.45 26.96
C GLN A 368 -19.54 -17.35 26.71
N TRP A 369 -20.64 -17.68 26.01
CA TRP A 369 -21.68 -16.71 25.68
C TRP A 369 -22.54 -16.29 26.87
N ALA A 370 -22.86 -17.21 27.78
CA ALA A 370 -23.57 -16.87 29.03
C ALA A 370 -22.74 -15.92 29.92
N SER A 371 -21.41 -16.08 29.95
CA SER A 371 -20.52 -15.17 30.70
C SER A 371 -20.42 -13.78 30.09
N MET A 372 -20.61 -13.65 28.77
CA MET A 372 -20.57 -12.37 28.06
C MET A 372 -21.86 -11.57 28.27
N ILE A 373 -23.01 -12.24 28.25
CA ILE A 373 -24.33 -11.63 28.49
C ILE A 373 -24.43 -11.16 29.96
N ALA A 374 -23.98 -11.97 30.91
CA ALA A 374 -24.01 -11.61 32.33
C ALA A 374 -23.11 -10.40 32.69
N ARG A 375 -22.01 -10.18 31.94
CA ARG A 375 -21.17 -8.97 32.10
C ARG A 375 -21.82 -7.71 31.52
N TRP A 376 -22.76 -7.86 30.60
CA TRP A 376 -23.40 -6.74 29.91
C TRP A 376 -24.66 -6.25 30.64
N GLU A 377 -25.37 -7.14 31.35
CA GLU A 377 -26.55 -6.79 32.15
C GLU A 377 -26.24 -6.19 33.52
N GLY A 378 -24.99 -6.32 34.01
CA GLY A 378 -24.57 -5.84 35.34
C GLY A 378 -23.92 -4.45 35.39
N GLY A 379 -23.86 -3.73 34.27
CA GLY A 379 -23.18 -2.44 34.14
C GLY A 379 -24.08 -1.31 33.65
N GLY A 380 -25.31 -1.25 34.17
CA GLY A 380 -26.26 -0.15 33.97
C GLY A 380 -26.26 0.83 35.13
#